data_AF-A0A8S3G323-F1
#
_entry.id   AF-A0A8S3G323-F1
#
_cell.length_a   1.000
_cell.length_b   1.000
_cell.length_c   1.000
_cell.angle_alpha   90.00
_cell.angle_beta   90.00
_cell.angle_gamma   90.00
#
_symmetry.space_group_name_H-M   'P 1'
#
loop_
_entity.id
_entity.type
_entity.pdbx_description
1 polymer ?
#
loop_
_entity_poly.entity_id
_entity_poly.type
_entity_poly.pdbx_seq_one_letter_code
_entity_poly.pdbx_strand_id
1 'polypeptide(L)'
;MNFVTECFIKDCSLLRSERERWIRDKYEQKLFVAPLSILPNQARQSLIEAIPKEDLYTVILILAHRKISPDDLNSSLLHVAASQGNVTVLQLLLW
;
A
#
# COMPACT_ATOMS: atom_id res chain seq x y z
N MET A 1 4.86 -10.37 46.97
CA MET A 1 3.69 -10.14 46.11
C MET A 1 4.05 -9.27 44.89
N ASN A 2 5.10 -9.59 44.11
CA ASN A 2 5.54 -8.70 43.00
C ASN A 2 5.70 -9.39 41.63
N PHE A 3 5.58 -10.72 41.54
CA PHE A 3 5.82 -11.45 40.30
C PHE A 3 4.63 -11.43 39.32
N VAL A 4 3.40 -11.36 39.83
CA VAL A 4 2.19 -11.44 39.00
C VAL A 4 1.95 -10.14 38.22
N THR A 5 2.27 -8.98 38.82
CA THR A 5 2.15 -7.67 38.17
C THR A 5 3.23 -7.43 37.12
N GLU A 6 4.44 -7.96 37.30
CA GLU A 6 5.50 -7.85 36.28
C GLU A 6 5.21 -8.68 35.03
N CYS A 7 4.66 -9.89 35.18
CA CYS A 7 4.31 -10.72 34.02
C CYS A 7 3.16 -10.12 33.21
N PHE A 8 2.14 -9.56 33.86
CA PHE A 8 1.01 -8.94 33.17
C PHE A 8 1.40 -7.64 32.43
N ILE A 9 2.30 -6.84 33.02
CA ILE A 9 2.85 -5.64 32.36
C ILE A 9 3.84 -6.03 31.24
N LYS A 10 4.66 -7.08 31.45
CA LYS A 10 5.54 -7.64 30.41
C LYS A 10 4.73 -8.19 29.23
N ASP A 11 3.63 -8.89 29.46
CA ASP A 11 2.73 -9.39 28.42
C ASP A 11 2.14 -8.25 27.59
N CYS A 12 1.70 -7.17 28.23
CA CYS A 12 1.15 -6.02 27.49
C CYS A 12 2.22 -5.31 26.65
N SER A 13 3.47 -5.27 27.13
CA SER A 13 4.61 -4.71 26.38
C SER A 13 5.07 -5.64 25.24
N LEU A 14 5.04 -6.95 25.46
CA LEU A 14 5.36 -7.97 24.45
C LEU A 14 4.28 -7.99 23.37
N LEU A 15 3.00 -8.02 23.74
CA LEU A 15 1.86 -7.93 22.82
C LEU A 15 1.89 -6.63 22.00
N ARG A 16 2.26 -5.50 22.62
CA ARG A 16 2.46 -4.24 21.90
C ARG A 16 3.64 -4.32 20.93
N SER A 17 4.79 -4.83 21.37
CA SER A 17 5.99 -4.96 20.53
C SER A 17 5.82 -5.95 19.38
N GLU A 18 5.05 -7.01 19.60
CA GLU A 18 4.70 -8.02 18.60
C GLU A 18 3.70 -7.47 17.60
N ARG A 19 2.70 -6.71 18.08
CA ARG A 19 1.79 -5.97 17.20
C ARG A 19 2.52 -4.93 16.37
N GLU A 20 3.42 -4.15 16.97
CA GLU A 20 4.27 -3.19 16.27
C GLU A 20 5.17 -3.89 15.25
N ARG A 21 5.75 -5.04 15.59
CA ARG A 21 6.52 -5.86 14.64
C ARG A 21 5.66 -6.33 13.48
N TRP A 22 4.47 -6.86 13.73
CA TRP A 22 3.55 -7.30 12.68
C TRP A 22 3.10 -6.14 11.77
N ILE A 23 2.86 -4.95 12.34
CA ILE A 23 2.56 -3.75 11.57
C ILE A 23 3.75 -3.40 10.67
N ARG A 24 4.98 -3.42 11.18
CA ARG A 24 6.19 -3.15 10.39
C ARG A 24 6.39 -4.21 9.31
N ASP A 25 6.22 -5.48 9.63
CA ASP A 25 6.29 -6.60 8.69
C ASP A 25 5.24 -6.47 7.57
N LYS A 26 4.05 -5.97 7.92
CA LYS A 26 2.95 -5.76 6.97
C LYS A 26 3.15 -4.55 6.06
N TYR A 27 3.60 -3.42 6.59
CA TYR A 27 3.63 -2.14 5.87
C TYR A 27 5.04 -1.71 5.44
N GLU A 28 6.07 -1.94 6.25
CA GLU A 28 7.48 -1.66 5.90
C GLU A 28 8.06 -2.77 5.03
N GLN A 29 7.92 -4.04 5.46
CA GLN A 29 8.47 -5.20 4.74
C GLN A 29 7.54 -5.72 3.64
N LYS A 30 6.27 -5.27 3.63
CA LYS A 30 5.24 -5.65 2.64
C LYS A 30 5.09 -7.17 2.47
N LEU A 31 5.33 -7.94 3.54
CA LEU A 31 5.43 -9.41 3.51
C LEU A 31 4.12 -10.11 3.13
N PHE A 32 3.00 -9.41 3.26
CA PHE A 32 1.66 -9.94 2.98
C PHE A 32 1.02 -9.38 1.71
N VAL A 33 1.77 -8.61 0.91
CA VAL A 33 1.25 -8.08 -0.35
C VAL A 33 1.26 -9.20 -1.39
N ALA A 34 0.12 -9.41 -2.06
CA ALA A 34 -0.04 -10.49 -3.04
C ALA A 34 0.95 -10.31 -4.20
N PRO A 35 1.73 -11.32 -4.60
CA PRO A 35 2.80 -11.12 -5.59
C PRO A 35 2.28 -10.49 -6.88
N LEU A 36 2.90 -9.38 -7.31
CA LEU A 36 2.66 -8.82 -8.64
C LEU A 36 3.03 -9.85 -9.71
N SER A 37 2.04 -10.28 -10.47
CA SER A 37 2.25 -10.94 -11.77
C SER A 37 2.70 -9.96 -12.87
N ILE A 38 2.63 -8.65 -12.59
CA ILE A 38 2.93 -7.58 -13.54
C ILE A 38 4.41 -7.24 -13.46
N LEU A 39 5.10 -7.33 -14.60
CA LEU A 39 6.50 -6.95 -14.70
C LEU A 39 6.67 -5.46 -14.34
N PRO A 40 7.75 -5.07 -13.62
CA PRO A 40 7.94 -3.70 -13.15
C PRO A 40 8.06 -2.64 -14.25
N ASN A 41 8.30 -3.05 -15.50
CA ASN A 41 8.28 -2.21 -16.70
C ASN A 41 6.87 -2.04 -17.31
N GLN A 42 5.92 -2.92 -16.98
CA GLN A 42 4.52 -2.88 -17.43
C GLN A 42 3.57 -2.20 -16.42
N ALA A 43 4.00 -2.02 -15.17
CA ALA A 43 3.20 -1.41 -14.10
C ALA A 43 2.53 -0.08 -14.50
N ARG A 44 3.25 0.79 -15.22
CA ARG A 44 2.69 2.05 -15.73
C ARG A 44 1.59 1.84 -16.78
N GLN A 45 1.80 0.96 -17.75
CA GLN A 45 0.81 0.67 -18.77
C GLN A 45 -0.44 0.03 -18.16
N SER A 46 -0.25 -0.91 -17.23
CA SER A 46 -1.35 -1.50 -16.47
C SER A 46 -2.13 -0.45 -15.67
N LEU A 47 -1.47 0.56 -15.09
CA LEU A 47 -2.16 1.70 -14.44
C LEU A 47 -2.99 2.52 -15.43
N ILE A 48 -2.40 2.89 -16.58
CA ILE A 48 -3.09 3.67 -17.62
C ILE A 48 -4.34 2.93 -18.12
N GLU A 49 -4.32 1.60 -18.15
CA GLU A 49 -5.47 0.77 -18.54
C GLU A 49 -6.45 0.48 -17.40
N ALA A 50 -5.97 0.37 -16.16
CA ALA A 50 -6.79 0.04 -14.99
C ALA A 50 -7.63 1.23 -14.51
N ILE A 51 -7.08 2.45 -14.55
CA ILE A 51 -7.80 3.69 -14.19
C ILE A 51 -9.12 3.83 -14.97
N PRO A 52 -9.12 3.72 -16.31
CA PRO A 52 -10.35 3.85 -17.08
C PRO A 52 -11.32 2.70 -16.94
N LYS A 53 -10.87 1.55 -16.43
CA LYS A 53 -11.71 0.40 -16.09
C LYS A 53 -12.22 0.44 -14.64
N GLU A 54 -11.88 1.50 -13.89
CA GLU A 54 -12.15 1.63 -12.45
C GLU A 54 -11.66 0.43 -11.62
N ASP A 55 -10.61 -0.26 -12.08
CA ASP A 55 -10.05 -1.41 -11.39
C ASP A 55 -9.12 -0.95 -10.25
N LEU A 56 -9.76 -0.59 -9.15
CA LEU A 56 -9.09 -0.14 -7.92
C LEU A 56 -8.15 -1.22 -7.35
N TYR A 57 -8.48 -2.50 -7.53
CA TYR A 57 -7.65 -3.58 -7.00
C TYR A 57 -6.29 -3.60 -7.69
N THR A 58 -6.28 -3.52 -9.02
CA THR A 58 -5.05 -3.45 -9.81
C THR A 58 -4.27 -2.17 -9.53
N VAL A 59 -4.96 -1.02 -9.40
CA VAL A 59 -4.32 0.27 -9.04
C VAL A 59 -3.63 0.17 -7.67
N ILE A 60 -4.34 -0.29 -6.63
CA ILE A 60 -3.80 -0.44 -5.27
C ILE A 60 -2.67 -1.45 -5.24
N LEU A 61 -2.79 -2.58 -5.94
CA LEU A 61 -1.76 -3.62 -5.98
C LEU A 61 -0.46 -3.10 -6.62
N ILE A 62 -0.56 -2.35 -7.71
CA ILE A 62 0.58 -1.74 -8.39
C ILE A 62 1.25 -0.68 -7.48
N LEU A 63 0.46 0.21 -6.86
CA LEU A 63 0.95 1.20 -5.89
C LEU A 63 1.57 0.54 -4.64
N ALA A 64 0.99 -0.57 -4.18
CA ALA A 64 1.47 -1.28 -3.01
C ALA A 64 2.86 -1.90 -3.22
N HIS A 65 3.21 -2.33 -4.43
CA HIS A 65 4.48 -3.02 -4.66
C HIS A 65 5.65 -2.13 -5.10
N ARG A 66 5.39 -1.04 -5.81
CA ARG A 66 6.45 -0.26 -6.48
C ARG A 66 6.37 1.17 -5.92
N LYS A 67 7.45 1.80 -5.41
CA LYS A 67 8.65 2.26 -6.15
C LYS A 67 8.32 2.86 -7.53
N ILE A 68 7.12 3.36 -7.71
CA ILE A 68 6.80 4.36 -8.73
C ILE A 68 7.37 5.65 -8.12
N SER A 69 8.37 6.25 -8.76
CA SER A 69 8.77 7.59 -8.33
C SER A 69 7.57 8.52 -8.53
N PRO A 70 7.44 9.62 -7.77
CA PRO A 70 6.40 10.61 -8.06
C PRO A 70 6.48 11.11 -9.52
N ASP A 71 7.67 11.14 -10.13
CA ASP A 71 7.85 11.43 -11.56
C ASP A 71 7.21 10.37 -12.47
N ASP A 72 7.04 9.16 -11.94
CA ASP A 72 6.34 8.05 -12.58
C ASP A 72 4.82 8.11 -12.51
N LEU A 73 4.28 8.95 -11.63
CA LEU A 73 2.89 9.41 -11.61
C LEU A 73 2.76 10.71 -12.40
N ASN A 74 3.36 10.73 -13.58
CA ASN A 74 3.35 11.88 -14.46
C ASN A 74 1.92 12.36 -14.76
N SER A 75 1.78 13.66 -15.05
CA SER A 75 0.51 14.40 -15.18
C SER A 75 -0.54 13.73 -16.07
N SER A 76 -0.14 12.86 -17.00
CA SER A 76 -1.05 12.07 -17.84
C SER A 76 -1.96 11.11 -17.04
N LEU A 77 -1.46 10.44 -16.00
CA LEU A 77 -2.28 9.55 -15.15
C LEU A 77 -3.30 10.35 -14.35
N LEU A 78 -2.87 11.48 -13.77
CA LEU A 78 -3.74 12.41 -13.06
C LEU A 78 -4.79 13.03 -13.99
N HIS A 79 -4.41 13.44 -15.20
CA HIS A 79 -5.35 13.96 -16.20
C HIS A 79 -6.39 12.93 -16.59
N VAL A 80 -6.01 11.67 -16.81
CA VAL A 80 -6.97 10.59 -17.13
C VAL A 80 -7.92 10.36 -15.95
N ALA A 81 -7.41 10.22 -14.73
CA ALA A 81 -8.24 10.04 -13.53
C ALA A 81 -9.19 11.24 -13.29
N ALA A 82 -8.71 12.46 -13.50
CA ALA A 82 -9.51 13.68 -13.37
C ALA A 82 -10.57 13.81 -14.47
N SER A 83 -10.25 13.45 -15.71
CA SER A 83 -11.21 13.47 -16.83
C SER A 83 -12.37 12.51 -16.63
N GLN A 84 -12.16 11.45 -15.84
CA GLN A 84 -13.21 10.48 -15.51
C GLN A 84 -13.97 10.80 -14.22
N GLY A 85 -13.52 11.78 -13.44
CA GLY A 85 -14.13 12.09 -12.15
C GLY A 85 -13.90 11.02 -11.07
N ASN A 86 -12.90 10.14 -11.24
CA ASN A 86 -12.59 9.11 -10.26
C ASN A 86 -11.75 9.69 -9.11
N VAL A 87 -12.45 10.30 -8.15
CA VAL A 87 -11.85 10.96 -6.99
C VAL A 87 -11.05 9.97 -6.12
N THR A 88 -11.48 8.72 -6.02
CA THR A 88 -10.78 7.68 -5.26
C THR A 88 -9.40 7.38 -5.85
N VAL A 89 -9.32 7.25 -7.19
CA VAL A 89 -8.04 7.05 -7.87
C VAL A 89 -7.17 8.30 -7.76
N LEU A 90 -7.74 9.50 -7.95
CA LEU A 90 -7.00 10.75 -7.76
C LEU A 90 -6.40 10.84 -6.35
N GLN A 91 -7.17 10.49 -5.33
CA GLN A 91 -6.71 10.49 -3.94
C GLN A 91 -5.56 9.51 -3.72
N LEU A 92 -5.60 8.34 -4.35
CA LEU A 92 -4.54 7.33 -4.29
C LEU A 92 -3.28 7.74 -5.07
N LEU A 93 -3.40 8.56 -6.11
CA LEU A 93 -2.28 9.06 -6.92
C LEU A 93 -1.61 10.32 -6.33
N LEU A 94 -2.34 11.10 -5.53
CA LEU A 94 -1.85 12.33 -4.90
C LEU A 94 -1.19 12.12 -3.53
N TRP A 95 -1.46 10.99 -2.88
CA TRP A 95 -0.86 10.59 -1.59
C TRP A 95 0.55 10.02 -1.76
#